data_AF-A0A7C6ZJY7-F1
#
_entry.id   AF-A0A7C6ZJY7-F1
#
_cell.length_a   1.000
_cell.length_b   1.000
_cell.length_c   1.000
_cell.angle_alpha   90.00
_cell.angle_beta   90.00
_cell.angle_gamma   90.00
#
_symmetry.space_group_name_H-M   'P 1'
#
loop_
_entity.id
_entity.type
_entity.pdbx_description
1 polymer ?
#
loop_
_entity_poly.entity_id
_entity_poly.type
_entity_poly.pdbx_seq_one_letter_code
_entity_poly.pdbx_strand_id
1 'polypeptide(L)'
;MNKENEKSLARLKELFAELGSDTVVDYDPPWRKHRSPYRVFLAEMLLVRTRADAVARRFEDVISKYPDIVSLATADVDEVASVIRPLGLTKRASYLVRAARFILENYKGIIPERIEDLVRIPGVGPYTASAIAAFAFGRALVPADVNVLRFLSRVTGLKMEHATKGSRELRKLALLLSESELRIPSERLLDFTRLICRPRRPACDRCALSKYCSHYLGKHGGLGVECDEPHKRVPHDD
;
A
#
# COMPACT_ATOMS: atom_id res chain seq x y z
N MET A 1 -19.95 -17.23 0.84
CA MET A 1 -19.63 -15.87 1.34
C MET A 1 -20.70 -15.53 2.39
N ASN A 2 -20.40 -14.88 3.52
CA ASN A 2 -21.46 -14.59 4.51
C ASN A 2 -22.29 -13.37 4.05
N LYS A 3 -23.60 -13.32 4.36
CA LYS A 3 -24.53 -12.24 3.95
C LYS A 3 -24.04 -10.83 4.30
N GLU A 4 -23.30 -10.71 5.39
CA GLU A 4 -22.72 -9.46 5.87
C GLU A 4 -21.58 -8.94 4.97
N ASN A 5 -20.80 -9.84 4.37
CA ASN A 5 -19.74 -9.49 3.41
C ASN A 5 -20.33 -9.07 2.07
N GLU A 6 -21.43 -9.68 1.63
CA GLU A 6 -22.14 -9.30 0.41
C GLU A 6 -22.74 -7.90 0.52
N LYS A 7 -23.38 -7.58 1.64
CA LYS A 7 -23.91 -6.24 1.93
C LYS A 7 -22.78 -5.20 1.99
N SER A 8 -21.66 -5.54 2.62
CA SER A 8 -20.47 -4.69 2.69
C SER A 8 -19.85 -4.44 1.31
N LEU A 9 -19.78 -5.47 0.47
CA LEU A 9 -19.25 -5.37 -0.89
C LEU A 9 -20.16 -4.55 -1.81
N ALA A 10 -21.49 -4.74 -1.74
CA ALA A 10 -22.45 -3.94 -2.49
C ALA A 10 -22.36 -2.45 -2.11
N ARG A 11 -22.25 -2.16 -0.81
CA ARG A 11 -21.99 -0.80 -0.32
C ARG A 11 -20.69 -0.26 -0.89
N LEU A 12 -19.60 -1.03 -0.85
CA LEU A 12 -18.30 -0.63 -1.42
C LEU A 12 -18.34 -0.40 -2.94
N LYS A 13 -19.15 -1.16 -3.68
CA LYS A 13 -19.36 -0.96 -5.12
C LYS A 13 -19.93 0.42 -5.44
N GLU A 14 -20.99 0.83 -4.75
CA GLU A 14 -21.59 2.16 -4.89
C GLU A 14 -20.59 3.26 -4.46
N LEU A 15 -19.84 3.02 -3.38
CA LEU A 15 -18.83 3.96 -2.84
C LEU A 15 -17.67 4.23 -3.78
N PHE A 16 -17.14 3.19 -4.43
CA PHE A 16 -16.02 3.34 -5.36
C PHE A 16 -16.43 3.96 -6.69
N ALA A 17 -17.70 3.85 -7.08
CA ALA A 17 -18.26 4.65 -8.18
C ALA A 17 -18.29 6.15 -7.83
N GLU A 18 -18.68 6.52 -6.60
CA GLU A 18 -18.68 7.92 -6.13
C GLU A 18 -17.26 8.50 -5.91
N LEU A 19 -16.27 7.68 -5.53
CA LEU A 19 -14.85 8.12 -5.44
C LEU A 19 -14.26 8.52 -6.80
N GLY A 20 -14.90 8.14 -7.90
CA GLY A 20 -14.47 8.37 -9.27
C GLY A 20 -14.81 9.76 -9.80
N SER A 21 -14.16 10.81 -9.28
CA SER A 21 -13.79 12.04 -10.05
C SER A 21 -13.11 13.11 -9.19
N ASP A 22 -13.64 13.43 -8.00
CA ASP A 22 -13.33 14.73 -7.37
C ASP A 22 -12.66 14.69 -5.97
N THR A 23 -12.47 13.50 -5.37
CA THR A 23 -12.13 13.42 -3.93
C THR A 23 -10.66 13.22 -3.56
N VAL A 24 -9.74 13.11 -4.52
CA VAL A 24 -8.33 12.81 -4.20
C VAL A 24 -7.43 13.93 -4.69
N VAL A 25 -6.82 14.62 -3.71
CA VAL A 25 -5.75 15.61 -3.88
C VAL A 25 -4.67 15.03 -4.80
N ASP A 26 -4.18 15.86 -5.71
CA ASP A 26 -3.12 15.55 -6.67
C ASP A 26 -1.78 15.26 -5.94
N TYR A 27 -1.63 14.04 -5.41
CA TYR A 27 -0.38 13.54 -4.87
C TYR A 27 0.35 12.77 -5.96
N ASP A 28 1.34 13.40 -6.58
CA ASP A 28 2.13 12.81 -7.66
C ASP A 28 3.61 12.64 -7.26
N PRO A 29 3.96 11.57 -6.53
CA PRO A 29 5.33 11.32 -6.13
C PRO A 29 6.19 10.88 -7.33
N PRO A 30 7.53 11.04 -7.23
CA PRO A 30 8.42 10.85 -8.38
C PRO A 30 8.32 9.47 -9.05
N TRP A 31 8.10 8.40 -8.29
CA TRP A 31 7.97 7.04 -8.84
C TRP A 31 6.70 6.81 -9.67
N ARG A 32 5.71 7.71 -9.61
CA ARG A 32 4.55 7.69 -10.53
C ARG A 32 4.87 8.36 -11.87
N LYS A 33 5.85 9.27 -11.89
CA LYS A 33 6.39 9.90 -13.11
C LYS A 33 7.26 8.90 -13.88
N HIS A 34 7.20 8.94 -15.21
CA HIS A 34 7.93 8.03 -16.10
C HIS A 34 7.80 6.55 -15.70
N ARG A 35 6.57 6.13 -15.39
CA ARG A 35 6.27 4.84 -14.77
C ARG A 35 6.91 3.66 -15.53
N SER A 36 7.64 2.82 -14.79
CA SER A 36 8.19 1.55 -15.26
C SER A 36 8.14 0.51 -14.14
N PRO A 37 8.18 -0.80 -14.45
CA PRO A 37 8.26 -1.83 -13.43
C PRO A 37 9.42 -1.63 -12.46
N TYR A 38 10.57 -1.18 -12.96
CA TYR A 38 11.74 -0.90 -12.13
C TYR A 38 11.52 0.24 -11.13
N ARG A 39 10.97 1.37 -11.59
CA ARG A 39 10.70 2.52 -10.71
C ARG A 39 9.69 2.16 -9.62
N VAL A 40 8.63 1.42 -9.97
CA VAL A 40 7.63 0.93 -9.01
C VAL A 40 8.26 -0.04 -8.01
N PHE A 41 9.02 -1.03 -8.49
CA PHE A 41 9.73 -1.99 -7.63
C PHE A 41 10.66 -1.29 -6.64
N LEU A 42 11.52 -0.39 -7.14
CA LEU A 42 12.47 0.34 -6.28
C LEU A 42 11.73 1.20 -5.25
N ALA A 43 10.67 1.90 -5.65
CA ALA A 43 9.87 2.71 -4.74
C ALA A 43 9.24 1.85 -3.64
N GLU A 44 8.59 0.74 -4.00
CA GLU A 44 7.95 -0.16 -3.04
C GLU A 44 8.96 -0.75 -2.05
N MET A 45 10.16 -1.11 -2.52
CA MET A 45 11.24 -1.60 -1.65
C MET A 45 11.77 -0.52 -0.69
N LEU A 46 11.89 0.72 -1.15
CA LEU A 46 12.31 1.86 -0.32
C LEU A 46 11.23 2.28 0.68
N LEU A 47 9.95 2.20 0.31
CA LEU A 47 8.80 2.62 1.11
C LEU A 47 8.47 1.68 2.27
N VAL A 48 8.95 0.43 2.26
CA VAL A 48 8.78 -0.50 3.39
C VAL A 48 9.26 0.17 4.68
N ARG A 49 8.39 0.44 5.66
CA ARG A 49 8.78 1.12 6.93
C ARG A 49 9.59 2.42 6.73
N THR A 50 9.33 3.18 5.66
CA THR A 50 9.95 4.49 5.39
C THR A 50 8.87 5.49 5.02
N ARG A 51 9.05 6.76 5.38
CA ARG A 51 8.06 7.79 5.03
C ARG A 51 8.14 8.16 3.55
N ALA A 52 6.99 8.28 2.90
CA ALA A 52 6.91 8.58 1.47
C ALA A 52 7.54 9.93 1.09
N ASP A 53 7.43 10.96 1.94
CA ASP A 53 8.06 12.26 1.72
C ASP A 53 9.60 12.17 1.74
N ALA A 54 10.16 11.31 2.59
CA ALA A 54 11.60 11.09 2.64
C ALA A 54 12.10 10.40 1.37
N VAL A 55 11.41 9.34 0.93
CA VAL A 55 11.73 8.64 -0.32
C VAL A 55 11.60 9.60 -1.50
N ALA A 56 10.51 10.37 -1.58
CA ALA A 56 10.25 11.28 -2.69
C ALA A 56 11.38 12.31 -2.89
N ARG A 57 11.95 12.86 -1.81
CA ARG A 57 13.04 13.84 -1.90
C ARG A 57 14.33 13.30 -2.52
N ARG A 58 14.55 11.97 -2.50
CA ARG A 58 15.81 11.33 -2.92
C ARG A 58 15.64 10.32 -4.04
N PHE A 59 14.40 10.05 -4.46
CA PHE A 59 14.11 8.95 -5.37
C PHE A 59 14.86 9.08 -6.71
N GLU A 60 14.88 10.29 -7.29
CA GLU A 60 15.59 10.52 -8.55
C GLU A 60 17.12 10.44 -8.41
N ASP A 61 17.69 10.76 -7.23
CA ASP A 61 19.13 10.54 -6.97
C ASP A 61 19.47 9.05 -7.09
N VAL A 62 18.62 8.19 -6.53
CA VAL A 62 18.82 6.73 -6.58
C VAL A 62 18.64 6.22 -8.01
N ILE A 63 17.59 6.65 -8.72
CA ILE A 63 17.35 6.26 -10.11
C ILE A 63 18.47 6.72 -11.04
N SER A 64 18.97 7.95 -10.87
CA SER A 64 20.05 8.46 -11.71
C SER A 64 21.32 7.62 -11.58
N LYS A 65 21.57 7.04 -10.41
CA LYS A 65 22.74 6.20 -10.15
C LYS A 65 22.52 4.74 -10.56
N TYR A 66 21.32 4.23 -10.33
CA TYR A 66 20.89 2.88 -10.65
C TYR A 66 19.61 2.94 -11.49
N PRO A 67 19.72 3.12 -12.82
CA PRO A 67 18.55 3.34 -13.69
C PRO A 67 17.75 2.06 -13.99
N ASP A 68 18.30 0.88 -13.69
CA ASP A 68 17.69 -0.41 -14.00
C ASP A 68 18.08 -1.53 -13.01
N ILE A 69 17.56 -2.75 -13.24
CA ILE A 69 17.89 -3.92 -12.42
C ILE A 69 19.37 -4.29 -12.56
N VAL A 70 19.96 -4.17 -13.75
CA VAL A 70 21.34 -4.61 -14.01
C VAL A 70 22.33 -3.77 -13.23
N SER A 71 22.21 -2.45 -13.31
CA SER A 71 22.99 -1.48 -12.56
C SER A 71 22.86 -1.68 -11.05
N LEU A 72 21.64 -1.92 -10.54
CA LEU A 72 21.45 -2.19 -9.11
C LEU A 72 22.00 -3.57 -8.67
N ALA A 73 21.90 -4.59 -9.51
CA ALA A 73 22.37 -5.95 -9.21
C ALA A 73 23.91 -6.05 -9.20
N THR A 74 24.56 -5.27 -10.06
CA THR A 74 26.03 -5.24 -10.21
C THR A 74 26.70 -4.21 -9.29
N ALA A 75 25.92 -3.34 -8.65
CA ALA A 75 26.43 -2.32 -7.74
C ALA A 75 27.13 -2.92 -6.52
N ASP A 76 28.12 -2.17 -6.03
CA ASP A 76 28.71 -2.41 -4.72
C ASP A 76 27.70 -2.05 -3.61
N VAL A 77 27.63 -2.90 -2.59
CA VAL A 77 26.64 -2.74 -1.51
C VAL A 77 26.93 -1.49 -0.67
N ASP A 78 28.20 -1.14 -0.45
CA ASP A 78 28.59 0.03 0.32
C ASP A 78 28.32 1.33 -0.45
N GLU A 79 28.46 1.30 -1.77
CA GLU A 79 28.05 2.41 -2.65
C GLU A 79 26.53 2.63 -2.58
N VAL A 80 25.72 1.57 -2.74
CA VAL A 80 24.26 1.66 -2.61
C VAL A 80 23.88 2.17 -1.22
N ALA A 81 24.55 1.68 -0.18
CA ALA A 81 24.36 2.12 1.20
C ALA A 81 24.66 3.61 1.38
N SER A 82 25.69 4.14 0.73
CA SER A 82 26.02 5.56 0.72
C SER A 82 24.91 6.40 0.07
N VAL A 83 24.43 5.96 -1.10
CA VAL A 83 23.37 6.64 -1.87
C VAL A 83 22.06 6.73 -1.09
N ILE A 84 21.66 5.65 -0.41
CA ILE A 84 20.41 5.61 0.36
C ILE A 84 20.58 6.00 1.83
N ARG A 85 21.80 6.34 2.28
CA ARG A 85 22.08 6.80 3.66
C ARG A 85 21.18 7.96 4.10
N PRO A 86 20.89 8.99 3.26
CA PRO A 86 20.00 10.08 3.64
C PRO A 86 18.56 9.65 3.94
N LEU A 87 18.15 8.45 3.50
CA LEU A 87 16.85 7.87 3.83
C LEU A 87 16.85 7.11 5.17
N GLY A 88 18.01 6.98 5.83
CA GLY A 88 18.19 6.13 7.01
C GLY A 88 18.19 4.64 6.69
N LEU A 89 18.44 4.27 5.43
CA LEU A 89 18.25 2.92 4.91
C LEU A 89 19.53 2.15 4.64
N THR A 90 20.68 2.59 5.17
CA THR A 90 22.01 1.99 4.92
C THR A 90 22.01 0.46 5.04
N LYS A 91 21.39 -0.09 6.10
CA LYS A 91 21.29 -1.55 6.34
C LYS A 91 20.46 -2.30 5.27
N ARG A 92 19.70 -1.59 4.44
CA ARG A 92 18.86 -2.18 3.39
C ARG A 92 19.54 -2.29 2.03
N ALA A 93 20.72 -1.69 1.85
CA ALA A 93 21.44 -1.77 0.60
C ALA A 93 21.67 -3.22 0.15
N SER A 94 22.09 -4.09 1.07
CA SER A 94 22.27 -5.51 0.80
C SER A 94 20.97 -6.21 0.38
N TYR A 95 19.81 -5.82 0.93
CA TYR A 95 18.52 -6.36 0.52
C TYR A 95 18.13 -5.91 -0.89
N LEU A 96 18.34 -4.64 -1.23
CA LEU A 96 18.06 -4.12 -2.58
C LEU A 96 18.93 -4.81 -3.64
N VAL A 97 20.24 -4.90 -3.39
CA VAL A 97 21.18 -5.56 -4.31
C VAL A 97 20.86 -7.04 -4.44
N ARG A 98 20.55 -7.76 -3.35
CA ARG A 98 20.14 -9.17 -3.42
C ARG A 98 18.85 -9.37 -4.21
N ALA A 99 17.86 -8.51 -4.02
CA ALA A 99 16.61 -8.58 -4.78
C ALA A 99 16.86 -8.34 -6.28
N ALA A 100 17.68 -7.35 -6.63
CA ALA A 100 18.05 -7.06 -8.01
C ALA A 100 18.84 -8.21 -8.65
N ARG A 101 19.82 -8.80 -7.93
CA ARG A 101 20.55 -9.99 -8.40
C ARG A 101 19.64 -11.17 -8.66
N PHE A 102 18.71 -11.43 -7.74
CA PHE A 102 17.73 -12.49 -7.92
C PHE A 102 16.88 -12.28 -9.20
N ILE A 103 16.43 -11.06 -9.46
CA ILE A 103 15.69 -10.72 -10.68
C ILE A 103 16.58 -10.89 -11.93
N LEU A 104 17.84 -10.46 -11.85
CA LEU A 104 18.81 -10.61 -12.94
C LEU A 104 19.02 -12.08 -13.31
N GLU A 105 19.26 -12.93 -12.32
CA GLU A 105 19.58 -14.35 -12.50
C GLU A 105 18.35 -15.19 -12.92
N ASN A 106 17.21 -15.00 -12.25
CA ASN A 106 16.04 -15.86 -12.42
C ASN A 106 15.06 -15.37 -13.49
N TYR A 107 15.08 -14.06 -13.79
CA TYR A 107 14.15 -13.41 -14.71
C TYR A 107 14.87 -12.54 -15.76
N LYS A 108 16.18 -12.73 -15.95
CA LYS A 108 16.99 -12.04 -16.97
C LYS A 108 16.92 -10.50 -16.88
N GLY A 109 16.78 -9.99 -15.66
CA GLY A 109 16.69 -8.55 -15.38
C GLY A 109 15.30 -7.96 -15.57
N ILE A 110 14.31 -8.77 -15.95
CA ILE A 110 12.92 -8.35 -16.16
C ILE A 110 12.13 -8.63 -14.87
N ILE A 111 11.50 -7.61 -14.29
CA ILE A 111 10.62 -7.81 -13.13
C ILE A 111 9.39 -8.61 -13.60
N PRO A 112 9.07 -9.75 -12.95
CA PRO A 112 7.91 -10.54 -13.33
C PRO A 112 6.60 -9.84 -12.97
N GLU A 113 5.55 -10.08 -13.74
CA GLU A 113 4.22 -9.49 -13.51
C GLU A 113 3.37 -10.32 -12.53
N ARG A 114 3.59 -11.64 -12.49
CA ARG A 114 2.77 -12.57 -11.71
C ARG A 114 3.07 -12.45 -10.22
N ILE A 115 2.04 -12.45 -9.38
CA ILE A 115 2.20 -12.39 -7.93
C ILE A 115 3.05 -13.55 -7.43
N GLU A 116 2.84 -14.76 -7.95
CA GLU A 116 3.55 -15.97 -7.50
C GLU A 116 5.06 -15.87 -7.74
N ASP A 117 5.47 -15.15 -8.77
CA ASP A 117 6.88 -14.88 -9.07
C ASP A 117 7.41 -13.72 -8.24
N LEU A 118 6.63 -12.64 -8.11
CA LEU A 118 7.01 -11.46 -7.33
C LEU A 118 7.31 -11.81 -5.87
N VAL A 119 6.51 -12.67 -5.23
CA VAL A 119 6.73 -13.08 -3.82
C VAL A 119 8.00 -13.92 -3.61
N ARG A 120 8.61 -14.45 -4.68
CA ARG A 120 9.88 -15.19 -4.59
C ARG A 120 11.08 -14.24 -4.50
N ILE A 121 10.92 -12.97 -4.87
CA ILE A 121 11.98 -11.98 -4.82
C ILE A 121 12.33 -11.68 -3.36
N PRO A 122 13.60 -11.76 -2.93
CA PRO A 122 14.00 -11.47 -1.57
C PRO A 122 13.52 -10.09 -1.09
N GLY A 123 12.79 -10.07 0.03
CA GLY A 123 12.25 -8.83 0.61
C GLY A 123 10.90 -8.38 0.04
N VAL A 124 10.37 -9.04 -0.99
CA VAL A 124 9.04 -8.78 -1.54
C VAL A 124 8.01 -9.65 -0.81
N GLY A 125 7.23 -9.04 0.08
CA GLY A 125 6.11 -9.71 0.75
C GLY A 125 4.81 -9.66 -0.06
N PRO A 126 3.72 -10.30 0.43
CA PRO A 126 2.43 -10.34 -0.28
C PRO A 126 1.86 -8.96 -0.65
N TYR A 127 2.01 -7.97 0.24
CA TYR A 127 1.61 -6.59 -0.05
C TYR A 127 2.43 -6.01 -1.19
N THR A 128 3.76 -6.07 -1.10
CA THR A 128 4.69 -5.51 -2.09
C THR A 128 4.50 -6.15 -3.46
N ALA A 129 4.28 -7.47 -3.52
CA ALA A 129 3.96 -8.18 -4.75
C ALA A 129 2.64 -7.68 -5.37
N SER A 130 1.58 -7.56 -4.55
CA SER A 130 0.29 -7.02 -5.01
C SER A 130 0.41 -5.57 -5.48
N ALA A 131 1.20 -4.74 -4.78
CA ALA A 131 1.47 -3.36 -5.15
C ALA A 131 2.23 -3.26 -6.47
N ILE A 132 3.30 -4.04 -6.67
CA ILE A 132 4.03 -4.06 -7.94
C ILE A 132 3.10 -4.53 -9.08
N ALA A 133 2.37 -5.63 -8.91
CA ALA A 133 1.43 -6.12 -9.91
C ALA A 133 0.36 -5.08 -10.28
N ALA A 134 -0.19 -4.38 -9.29
CA ALA A 134 -1.18 -3.33 -9.51
C ALA A 134 -0.59 -2.10 -10.21
N PHE A 135 0.53 -1.60 -9.70
CA PHE A 135 1.05 -0.27 -10.07
C PHE A 135 1.96 -0.33 -11.30
N ALA A 136 2.77 -1.36 -11.45
CA ALA A 136 3.65 -1.51 -12.62
C ALA A 136 2.91 -2.08 -13.84
N PHE A 137 1.99 -3.02 -13.61
CA PHE A 137 1.40 -3.84 -14.66
C PHE A 137 -0.11 -3.66 -14.81
N GLY A 138 -0.73 -2.77 -14.04
CA GLY A 138 -2.15 -2.43 -14.19
C GLY A 138 -3.12 -3.54 -13.80
N ARG A 139 -2.67 -4.53 -13.02
CA ARG A 139 -3.55 -5.59 -12.51
C ARG A 139 -4.60 -4.98 -11.59
N ALA A 140 -5.85 -5.42 -11.73
CA ALA A 140 -6.97 -4.97 -10.89
C ALA A 140 -6.86 -5.59 -9.49
N LEU A 141 -5.92 -5.10 -8.69
CA LEU A 141 -5.63 -5.60 -7.35
C LEU A 141 -5.71 -4.46 -6.36
N VAL A 142 -6.20 -4.73 -5.15
CA VAL A 142 -6.24 -3.80 -4.02
C VAL A 142 -5.18 -4.23 -2.98
N PRO A 143 -3.98 -3.61 -2.98
CA PRO A 143 -2.93 -3.95 -2.03
C PRO A 143 -3.35 -3.60 -0.60
N ALA A 144 -3.50 -4.61 0.25
CA ALA A 144 -4.06 -4.45 1.60
C ALA A 144 -2.98 -4.09 2.63
N ASP A 145 -2.56 -2.82 2.66
CA ASP A 145 -1.77 -2.29 3.78
C ASP A 145 -2.65 -1.98 5.00
N VAL A 146 -2.01 -1.55 6.09
CA VAL A 146 -2.71 -1.13 7.32
C VAL A 146 -3.70 0.02 7.08
N ASN A 147 -3.49 0.86 6.07
CA ASN A 147 -4.38 1.98 5.78
C ASN A 147 -5.65 1.51 5.08
N VAL A 148 -5.52 0.63 4.09
CA VAL A 148 -6.65 -0.02 3.42
C VAL A 148 -7.42 -0.87 4.43
N LEU A 149 -6.76 -1.68 5.25
CA LEU A 149 -7.43 -2.52 6.25
C LEU A 149 -8.19 -1.69 7.29
N ARG A 150 -7.63 -0.57 7.75
CA ARG A 150 -8.32 0.40 8.62
C ARG A 150 -9.54 1.02 7.94
N PHE A 151 -9.40 1.40 6.68
CA PHE A 151 -10.51 1.96 5.91
C PHE A 151 -11.65 0.94 5.78
N LEU A 152 -11.34 -0.29 5.38
CA LEU A 152 -12.29 -1.39 5.27
C LEU A 152 -12.97 -1.68 6.61
N SER A 153 -12.21 -1.69 7.71
CA SER A 153 -12.76 -1.84 9.06
C SER A 153 -13.75 -0.73 9.41
N ARG A 154 -13.39 0.54 9.16
CA ARG A 154 -14.26 1.67 9.49
C ARG A 154 -15.55 1.72 8.67
N VAL A 155 -15.46 1.44 7.37
CA VAL A 155 -16.62 1.54 6.48
C VAL A 155 -17.59 0.37 6.68
N THR A 156 -17.08 -0.82 7.00
CA THR A 156 -17.90 -2.03 7.21
C THR A 156 -18.33 -2.24 8.66
N GLY A 157 -17.50 -1.84 9.63
CA GLY A 157 -17.66 -2.18 11.05
C GLY A 157 -16.93 -3.47 11.45
N LEU A 158 -16.29 -4.17 10.52
CA LEU A 158 -15.49 -5.35 10.83
C LEU A 158 -14.29 -4.99 11.70
N LYS A 159 -14.03 -5.77 12.76
CA LYS A 159 -12.94 -5.50 13.71
C LYS A 159 -11.56 -5.78 13.09
N MET A 160 -10.60 -4.89 13.36
CA MET A 160 -9.19 -5.18 13.14
C MET A 160 -8.66 -5.95 14.35
N GLU A 161 -8.64 -7.28 14.27
CA GLU A 161 -8.10 -8.14 15.35
C GLU A 161 -6.62 -7.86 15.64
N HIS A 162 -5.87 -7.39 14.63
CA HIS A 162 -4.47 -7.01 14.76
C HIS A 162 -4.22 -5.63 14.14
N ALA A 163 -3.51 -4.75 14.86
CA ALA A 163 -3.32 -3.34 14.49
C ALA A 163 -2.71 -3.12 13.10
N THR A 164 -1.74 -3.94 12.67
CA THR A 164 -1.12 -3.86 11.34
C THR A 164 -1.59 -4.92 10.36
N LYS A 165 -1.96 -6.12 10.85
CA LYS A 165 -2.35 -7.24 9.98
C LYS A 165 -3.85 -7.30 9.68
N GLY A 166 -4.69 -6.49 10.35
CA GLY A 166 -6.15 -6.57 10.23
C GLY A 166 -6.69 -7.89 10.76
N SER A 167 -7.81 -8.34 10.19
CA SER A 167 -8.40 -9.67 10.42
C SER A 167 -8.44 -10.47 9.11
N ARG A 168 -8.74 -11.76 9.19
CA ARG A 168 -8.92 -12.63 8.02
C ARG A 168 -10.04 -12.13 7.11
N GLU A 169 -11.12 -11.63 7.71
CA GLU A 169 -12.32 -11.13 7.06
C GLU A 169 -12.02 -9.85 6.27
N LEU A 170 -11.24 -8.93 6.84
CA LEU A 170 -10.80 -7.72 6.16
C LEU A 170 -9.90 -8.01 4.96
N ARG A 171 -8.99 -8.99 5.10
CA ARG A 171 -8.13 -9.43 3.98
C ARG A 171 -8.95 -10.07 2.88
N LYS A 172 -9.91 -10.92 3.24
CA LYS A 172 -10.84 -11.52 2.29
C LYS A 172 -11.65 -10.46 1.54
N LEU A 173 -12.08 -9.40 2.22
CA LEU A 173 -12.78 -8.29 1.59
C LEU A 173 -11.90 -7.55 0.57
N ALA A 174 -10.63 -7.30 0.89
CA ALA A 174 -9.69 -6.71 -0.07
C ALA A 174 -9.48 -7.58 -1.33
N LEU A 175 -9.47 -8.92 -1.16
CA LEU A 175 -9.43 -9.86 -2.28
C LEU A 175 -10.71 -9.77 -3.14
N LEU A 176 -11.88 -9.79 -2.51
CA LEU A 176 -13.16 -9.65 -3.23
C LEU A 176 -13.27 -8.31 -3.98
N LEU A 177 -12.70 -7.24 -3.44
CA LEU A 177 -12.61 -5.96 -4.13
C LEU A 177 -11.70 -6.02 -5.35
N SER A 178 -10.60 -6.77 -5.26
CA SER A 178 -9.68 -7.01 -6.37
C SER A 178 -10.35 -7.83 -7.48
N GLU A 179 -11.15 -8.83 -7.11
CA GLU A 179 -11.89 -9.69 -8.04
C GLU A 179 -13.16 -9.01 -8.63
N SER A 180 -13.50 -7.81 -8.16
CA SER A 180 -14.70 -7.11 -8.59
C SER A 180 -14.50 -6.37 -9.92
N GLU A 181 -15.59 -6.24 -10.68
CA GLU A 181 -15.63 -5.48 -11.94
C GLU A 181 -15.42 -3.97 -11.76
N LEU A 182 -15.38 -3.46 -10.53
CA LEU A 182 -15.22 -2.04 -10.22
C LEU A 182 -13.90 -1.44 -10.70
N ARG A 183 -12.87 -2.29 -10.89
CA ARG A 183 -11.50 -1.87 -11.24
C ARG A 183 -11.01 -0.70 -10.39
N ILE A 184 -11.03 -0.88 -9.07
CA ILE A 184 -10.68 0.16 -8.10
C ILE A 184 -9.28 0.74 -8.41
N PRO A 185 -9.14 2.07 -8.57
CA PRO A 185 -7.84 2.70 -8.73
C PRO A 185 -7.06 2.65 -7.41
N SER A 186 -6.31 1.59 -7.19
CA SER A 186 -5.69 1.28 -5.88
C SER A 186 -4.76 2.35 -5.34
N GLU A 187 -4.06 3.09 -6.19
CA GLU A 187 -3.25 4.23 -5.77
C GLU A 187 -4.12 5.38 -5.23
N ARG A 188 -5.26 5.67 -5.86
CA ARG A 188 -6.22 6.66 -5.35
C ARG A 188 -6.84 6.21 -4.03
N LEU A 189 -7.14 4.92 -3.89
CA LEU A 189 -7.60 4.37 -2.61
C LEU A 189 -6.52 4.56 -1.53
N LEU A 190 -5.25 4.25 -1.82
CA LEU A 190 -4.16 4.48 -0.87
C LEU A 190 -4.06 5.96 -0.47
N ASP A 191 -4.12 6.88 -1.44
CA ASP A 191 -4.06 8.31 -1.16
C ASP A 191 -5.27 8.77 -0.34
N PHE A 192 -6.48 8.31 -0.66
CA PHE A 192 -7.68 8.54 0.12
C PHE A 192 -7.53 8.06 1.57
N THR A 193 -6.99 6.85 1.79
CA THR A 193 -6.79 6.31 3.15
C THR A 193 -5.73 7.07 3.94
N ARG A 194 -4.80 7.75 3.26
CA ARG A 194 -3.74 8.57 3.88
C ARG A 194 -4.18 10.00 4.16
N LEU A 195 -5.01 10.59 3.30
CA LEU A 195 -5.37 12.01 3.37
C LEU A 195 -6.74 12.25 4.02
N ILE A 196 -7.71 11.37 3.76
CA ILE A 196 -9.09 11.47 4.27
C ILE A 196 -9.31 10.50 5.43
N CYS A 197 -9.18 9.19 5.20
CA CYS A 197 -9.41 8.17 6.23
C CYS A 197 -8.18 7.93 7.13
N ARG A 198 -7.61 9.03 7.64
CA ARG A 198 -6.38 9.09 8.42
C ARG A 198 -6.44 8.22 9.68
N PRO A 199 -5.30 7.66 10.17
CA PRO A 199 -5.28 6.87 11.40
C PRO A 199 -5.87 7.64 12.59
N ARG A 200 -5.50 8.91 12.74
CA ARG A 200 -5.99 9.82 13.78
C ARG A 200 -6.76 10.96 13.12
N ARG A 201 -7.85 11.38 13.77
CA ARG A 201 -8.73 12.49 13.33
C ARG A 201 -9.04 12.40 11.82
N PRO A 202 -9.70 11.32 11.35
CA PRO A 202 -10.12 11.23 9.94
C PRO A 202 -10.95 12.46 9.55
N ALA A 203 -10.79 12.94 8.31
CA ALA A 203 -11.53 14.10 7.80
C ALA A 203 -12.93 13.68 7.35
N CYS A 204 -13.74 13.18 8.28
CA CYS A 204 -15.07 12.63 8.02
C CYS A 204 -16.06 13.69 7.50
N ASP A 205 -15.90 14.94 7.93
CA ASP A 205 -16.62 16.10 7.43
C ASP A 205 -16.50 16.28 5.90
N ARG A 206 -15.36 15.90 5.33
CA ARG A 206 -15.06 16.00 3.89
C ARG A 206 -15.01 14.64 3.19
N CYS A 207 -15.41 13.58 3.89
CA CYS A 207 -15.38 12.22 3.36
C CYS A 207 -16.72 11.93 2.68
N ALA A 208 -16.71 11.78 1.34
CA ALA A 208 -17.90 11.40 0.56
C ALA A 208 -18.59 10.13 1.07
N LEU A 209 -17.82 9.26 1.74
CA LEU A 209 -18.29 7.96 2.23
C LEU A 209 -18.91 8.01 3.63
N SER A 210 -18.93 9.18 4.29
CA SER A 210 -19.38 9.30 5.69
C SER A 210 -20.83 8.83 5.89
N LYS A 211 -21.73 9.16 4.94
CA LYS A 211 -23.15 8.70 4.95
C LYS A 211 -23.29 7.17 4.93
N TYR A 212 -22.22 6.46 4.53
CA TYR A 212 -22.16 5.01 4.42
C TYR A 212 -21.11 4.36 5.34
N CYS A 213 -20.48 5.11 6.25
CA CYS A 213 -19.37 4.59 7.03
C CYS A 213 -19.83 4.18 8.44
N SER A 214 -19.72 2.90 8.78
CA SER A 214 -20.10 2.40 10.12
C SER A 214 -19.41 3.18 11.25
N HIS A 215 -18.14 3.55 11.10
CA HIS A 215 -17.42 4.38 12.08
C HIS A 215 -18.01 5.78 12.25
N TYR A 216 -18.42 6.42 11.16
CA TYR A 216 -19.00 7.77 11.22
C TYR A 216 -20.39 7.72 11.86
N LEU A 217 -21.22 6.77 11.41
CA LEU A 217 -22.58 6.57 11.92
C LEU A 217 -22.59 6.18 13.40
N GLY A 218 -21.65 5.36 13.87
CA GLY A 218 -21.53 5.03 15.30
C GLY A 218 -21.08 6.20 16.18
N LYS A 219 -20.37 7.20 15.63
CA LYS A 219 -19.97 8.40 16.38
C LYS A 219 -21.01 9.52 16.39
N HIS A 220 -21.81 9.62 15.32
CA HIS A 220 -22.71 10.75 15.10
C HIS A 220 -24.20 10.37 15.07
N GLY A 221 -24.54 9.08 15.10
CA GLY A 221 -25.91 8.57 14.98
C GLY A 221 -26.55 8.06 16.28
N GLY A 222 -26.00 8.39 17.45
CA GLY A 222 -26.58 8.01 18.76
C GLY A 222 -26.48 6.52 19.13
N LEU A 223 -26.02 5.66 18.23
CA LEU A 223 -25.67 4.27 18.53
C LEU A 223 -24.24 4.25 19.06
N GLY A 224 -24.08 4.20 20.38
CA GLY A 224 -22.79 4.16 21.08
C GLY A 224 -21.93 2.95 20.68
N VAL A 225 -21.29 3.04 19.51
CA VAL A 225 -20.22 2.12 19.14
C VAL A 225 -18.96 2.62 19.83
N GLU A 226 -18.60 1.97 20.94
CA GLU A 226 -17.29 2.16 21.57
C GLU A 226 -16.22 2.01 20.50
N CYS A 227 -15.60 3.13 20.16
CA CYS A 227 -14.50 3.15 19.22
C CYS A 227 -13.25 2.79 20.02
N ASP A 228 -12.70 1.59 19.78
CA ASP A 228 -11.43 1.17 20.37
C ASP A 228 -10.41 2.31 20.29
N GLU A 229 -9.97 2.77 21.48
CA GLU A 229 -8.83 3.66 21.59
C GLU A 229 -7.61 3.00 20.93
N PRO A 230 -6.71 3.77 20.30
CA PRO A 230 -5.54 3.20 19.67
C PRO A 230 -4.73 2.42 20.73
N HIS A 231 -4.56 1.11 20.51
CA HIS A 231 -3.70 0.24 21.31
C HIS A 231 -2.41 0.98 21.66
N LYS A 232 -2.17 1.16 22.97
CA LYS A 232 -0.91 1.67 23.51
C LYS A 232 0.24 0.88 22.87
N ARG A 233 1.33 1.57 22.51
CA ARG A 233 2.54 0.93 22.01
C ARG A 233 2.94 -0.17 23.00
N VAL A 234 2.94 -1.42 22.55
CA VAL A 234 3.60 -2.50 23.28
C VAL A 234 5.09 -2.15 23.28
N PRO A 235 5.76 -2.10 24.44
CA PRO A 235 7.22 -1.94 24.50
C PRO A 235 7.86 -3.06 23.68
N HIS A 236 8.86 -2.70 22.88
CA HIS A 236 9.79 -3.70 22.36
C HIS A 236 10.73 -4.03 23.51
N ASP A 237 10.61 -5.24 24.07
CA ASP A 237 11.67 -5.80 24.91
C ASP A 237 12.86 -6.14 24.00
N ASP A 238 14.05 -5.76 24.47
CA ASP A 238 15.36 -5.85 23.83
C ASP A 238 15.77 -7.29 23.43
#